data_AF-F5S7I0-F1
#
_entry.id   AF-F5S7I0-F1
#
_cell.length_a   1.000
_cell.length_b   1.000
_cell.length_c   1.000
_cell.angle_alpha   90.00
_cell.angle_beta   90.00
_cell.angle_gamma   90.00
#
_symmetry.space_group_name_H-M   'P 1'
#
loop_
_entity.id
_entity.type
_entity.pdbx_description
1 polymer ?
#
loop_
_entity_poly.entity_id
_entity_poly.type
_entity_poly.pdbx_seq_one_letter_code
_entity_poly.pdbx_strand_id
1 'polypeptide(L)'
;MADLEQDKKQPAPEIQPESAGCLVDEAEAQRIALSAKKRKTLINWMRVIALMFAGFFFLSQCAMSKEQAIAKIVESCIQNVPAAPKWQADLQQRGLQDSDGRLVAEYCVCVWKEPLQRLGVKQIQSFAKISSEERLKLLGGADAFTARDQQCVANLKNN
;
A
#
# COMPACT_ATOMS: atom_id res chain seq x y z
N MET A 1 102.30 4.75 -35.79
CA MET A 1 101.22 4.63 -36.80
C MET A 1 100.62 3.26 -36.58
N ALA A 2 99.30 3.16 -36.48
CA ALA A 2 98.62 1.97 -35.96
C ALA A 2 98.15 1.06 -37.10
N ASP A 3 98.36 -0.25 -36.93
CA ASP A 3 97.91 -1.29 -37.86
C ASP A 3 96.95 -2.26 -37.17
N LEU A 4 95.89 -2.54 -37.91
CA LEU A 4 94.97 -3.68 -38.00
C LEU A 4 94.82 -4.80 -36.92
N GLU A 5 93.59 -5.31 -36.98
CA GLU A 5 93.11 -6.68 -36.72
C GLU A 5 92.49 -7.12 -35.37
N GLN A 6 91.29 -7.65 -35.54
CA GLN A 6 90.42 -8.40 -34.63
C GLN A 6 91.03 -9.75 -34.19
N ASP A 7 90.68 -10.24 -32.99
CA ASP A 7 89.92 -11.50 -32.82
C ASP A 7 89.46 -11.73 -31.35
N LYS A 8 88.37 -12.53 -31.19
CA LYS A 8 87.89 -13.24 -29.98
C LYS A 8 87.46 -12.40 -28.74
N LYS A 9 86.28 -12.60 -28.15
CA LYS A 9 85.69 -13.89 -27.72
C LYS A 9 84.20 -13.71 -27.35
N GLN A 10 83.34 -14.69 -27.63
CA GLN A 10 81.88 -14.68 -27.32
C GLN A 10 81.51 -15.78 -26.30
N PRO A 11 80.41 -15.64 -25.52
CA PRO A 11 79.12 -16.26 -25.89
C PRO A 11 77.87 -15.37 -25.65
N ALA A 12 76.70 -15.84 -26.14
CA ALA A 12 75.34 -15.26 -26.03
C ALA A 12 74.68 -15.55 -24.63
N PRO A 13 73.40 -15.17 -24.30
CA PRO A 13 72.32 -14.57 -25.11
C PRO A 13 71.48 -13.44 -24.44
N GLU A 14 70.61 -12.71 -25.19
CA GLU A 14 69.54 -11.87 -24.58
C GLU A 14 68.30 -11.60 -25.46
N ILE A 15 67.21 -11.14 -24.82
CA ILE A 15 65.79 -11.11 -25.26
C ILE A 15 65.09 -9.85 -24.71
N GLN A 16 63.99 -9.31 -25.24
CA GLN A 16 62.98 -9.82 -26.21
C GLN A 16 62.65 -8.75 -27.27
N PRO A 17 61.89 -9.07 -28.34
CA PRO A 17 60.94 -8.10 -28.88
C PRO A 17 59.63 -8.16 -28.07
N GLU A 18 59.37 -7.13 -27.28
CA GLU A 18 58.08 -6.93 -26.62
C GLU A 18 56.95 -6.76 -27.66
N SER A 19 55.89 -7.56 -27.56
CA SER A 19 54.69 -7.41 -28.41
C SER A 19 53.38 -7.75 -27.69
N ALA A 20 53.33 -7.58 -26.37
CA ALA A 20 52.19 -7.98 -25.53
C ALA A 20 51.36 -6.80 -24.97
N GLY A 21 51.72 -5.55 -25.24
CA GLY A 21 51.14 -4.38 -24.58
C GLY A 21 49.73 -3.93 -25.04
N CYS A 22 49.40 -4.06 -26.33
CA CYS A 22 48.21 -3.37 -26.88
C CYS A 22 46.88 -4.16 -26.80
N LEU A 23 46.92 -5.50 -26.73
CA LEU A 23 45.69 -6.32 -26.83
C LEU A 23 44.95 -6.53 -25.51
N VAL A 24 45.60 -6.26 -24.37
CA VAL A 24 44.99 -6.41 -23.05
C VAL A 24 44.01 -5.27 -22.76
N ASP A 25 44.42 -4.04 -23.08
CA ASP A 25 43.68 -2.81 -22.80
C ASP A 25 42.30 -2.78 -23.48
N GLU A 26 42.22 -3.13 -24.77
CA GLU A 26 40.94 -3.18 -25.51
C GLU A 26 39.98 -4.25 -24.96
N ALA A 27 40.50 -5.43 -24.60
CA ALA A 27 39.69 -6.52 -24.07
C ALA A 27 39.13 -6.20 -22.67
N GLU A 28 39.93 -5.51 -21.84
CA GLU A 28 39.52 -5.09 -20.51
C GLU A 28 38.54 -3.89 -20.58
N ALA A 29 38.83 -2.90 -21.43
CA ALA A 29 37.92 -1.79 -21.72
C ALA A 29 36.55 -2.27 -22.26
N GLN A 30 36.53 -3.29 -23.14
CA GLN A 30 35.28 -3.89 -23.60
C GLN A 30 34.52 -4.60 -22.47
N ARG A 31 35.20 -5.30 -21.55
CA ARG A 31 34.55 -5.93 -20.38
C ARG A 31 34.02 -4.90 -19.38
N ILE A 32 34.73 -3.79 -19.17
CA ILE A 32 34.28 -2.66 -18.35
C ILE A 32 33.07 -1.97 -19.01
N ALA A 33 33.11 -1.74 -20.33
CA ALA A 33 31.99 -1.16 -21.08
C ALA A 33 30.75 -2.08 -21.10
N LEU A 34 30.92 -3.40 -21.24
CA LEU A 34 29.83 -4.38 -21.20
C LEU A 34 29.22 -4.51 -19.80
N SER A 35 30.04 -4.52 -18.73
CA SER A 35 29.53 -4.53 -17.36
C SER A 35 28.84 -3.21 -16.98
N ALA A 36 29.36 -2.06 -17.45
CA ALA A 36 28.70 -0.76 -17.31
C ALA A 36 27.36 -0.70 -18.08
N LYS A 37 27.27 -1.25 -19.29
CA LYS A 37 26.02 -1.39 -20.05
C LYS A 37 25.02 -2.28 -19.29
N LYS A 38 25.43 -3.45 -18.81
CA LYS A 38 24.59 -4.33 -17.96
C LYS A 38 24.11 -3.61 -16.69
N ARG A 39 24.98 -2.86 -16.01
CA ARG A 39 24.63 -2.06 -14.82
C ARG A 39 23.60 -0.98 -15.14
N LYS A 40 23.75 -0.25 -16.26
CA LYS A 40 22.75 0.74 -16.72
C LYS A 40 21.39 0.09 -17.00
N THR A 41 21.36 -1.06 -17.68
CA THR A 41 20.12 -1.82 -17.93
C THR A 41 19.44 -2.26 -16.64
N LEU A 42 20.20 -2.80 -15.67
CA LEU A 42 19.68 -3.20 -14.36
C LEU A 42 19.12 -2.01 -13.56
N ILE A 43 19.81 -0.86 -13.57
CA ILE A 43 19.31 0.37 -12.93
C ILE A 43 18.00 0.85 -13.59
N ASN A 44 17.89 0.76 -14.92
CA ASN A 44 16.68 1.16 -15.62
C ASN A 44 15.50 0.21 -15.33
N TRP A 45 15.75 -1.10 -15.28
CA TRP A 45 14.77 -2.09 -14.85
C TRP A 45 14.34 -1.91 -13.38
N MET A 46 15.27 -1.63 -12.48
CA MET A 46 14.96 -1.28 -11.08
C MET A 46 14.05 -0.05 -10.97
N ARG A 47 14.26 0.97 -11.83
CA ARG A 47 13.37 2.14 -11.89
C ARG A 47 11.96 1.79 -12.39
N VAL A 48 11.84 0.95 -13.42
CA VAL A 48 10.53 0.47 -13.92
C VAL A 48 9.80 -0.34 -12.85
N ILE A 49 10.50 -1.25 -12.16
CA ILE A 49 9.95 -2.05 -11.06
C ILE A 49 9.51 -1.13 -9.90
N ALA A 50 10.33 -0.16 -9.52
CA ALA A 50 9.98 0.82 -8.47
C ALA A 50 8.76 1.66 -8.84
N LEU A 51 8.60 2.08 -10.10
CA LEU A 51 7.42 2.79 -10.58
C LEU A 51 6.16 1.91 -10.56
N MET A 52 6.28 0.63 -10.94
CA MET A 52 5.17 -0.34 -10.85
C MET A 52 4.72 -0.53 -9.39
N PHE A 53 5.66 -0.71 -8.45
CA PHE A 53 5.35 -0.82 -7.03
C PHE A 53 4.78 0.47 -6.45
N ALA A 54 5.30 1.64 -6.82
CA ALA A 54 4.76 2.93 -6.37
C ALA A 54 3.31 3.15 -6.85
N GLY A 55 3.02 2.82 -8.12
CA GLY A 55 1.66 2.87 -8.66
C GLY A 55 0.72 1.88 -7.96
N PHE A 56 1.16 0.63 -7.77
CA PHE A 56 0.38 -0.39 -7.06
C PHE A 56 0.11 -0.01 -5.59
N PHE A 57 1.11 0.56 -4.90
CA PHE A 57 0.97 1.05 -3.52
C PHE A 57 -0.06 2.18 -3.43
N PHE A 58 -0.07 3.12 -4.37
CA PHE A 58 -1.05 4.21 -4.40
C PHE A 58 -2.48 3.70 -4.64
N LEU A 59 -2.65 2.75 -5.58
CA LEU A 59 -3.93 2.08 -5.83
C LEU A 59 -4.42 1.28 -4.61
N SER A 60 -3.53 0.57 -3.93
CA SER A 60 -3.83 -0.21 -2.72
C SER A 60 -4.28 0.68 -1.54
N GLN A 61 -3.69 1.87 -1.39
CA GLN A 61 -4.13 2.83 -0.38
C GLN A 61 -5.55 3.37 -0.65
N CYS A 62 -5.93 3.57 -1.91
CA CYS A 62 -7.32 3.92 -2.24
C CYS A 62 -8.32 2.85 -1.79
N ALA A 63 -7.98 1.55 -1.91
CA ALA A 63 -8.83 0.46 -1.45
C ALA A 63 -8.97 0.45 0.10
N MET A 64 -7.87 0.54 0.85
CA MET A 64 -7.93 0.57 2.32
C MET A 64 -8.64 1.82 2.87
N SER A 65 -8.56 2.96 2.19
CA SER A 65 -9.19 4.21 2.65
C SER A 65 -10.71 4.10 2.82
N LYS A 66 -11.37 3.19 2.06
CA LYS A 66 -12.81 2.95 2.16
C LYS A 66 -13.17 2.26 3.47
N GLU A 67 -12.60 1.09 3.72
CA GLU A 67 -12.90 0.29 4.92
C GLU A 67 -12.48 1.03 6.20
N GLN A 68 -11.37 1.78 6.18
CA GLN A 68 -10.97 2.63 7.31
C GLN A 68 -12.00 3.72 7.62
N ALA A 69 -12.58 4.37 6.59
CA ALA A 69 -13.58 5.41 6.81
C ALA A 69 -14.92 4.82 7.30
N ILE A 70 -15.31 3.63 6.83
CA ILE A 70 -16.48 2.90 7.35
C ILE A 70 -16.25 2.52 8.82
N ALA A 71 -15.08 1.95 9.14
CA ALA A 71 -14.72 1.58 10.50
C ALA A 71 -14.76 2.79 11.45
N LYS A 72 -14.31 3.98 11.03
CA LYS A 72 -14.41 5.21 11.83
C LYS A 72 -15.85 5.66 12.11
N ILE A 73 -16.78 5.43 11.18
CA ILE A 73 -18.21 5.75 11.39
C ILE A 73 -18.85 4.73 12.34
N VAL A 74 -18.54 3.43 12.18
CA VAL A 74 -19.00 2.36 13.09
C VAL A 74 -18.45 2.57 14.50
N GLU A 75 -17.17 2.89 14.65
CA GLU A 75 -16.53 3.21 15.93
C GLU A 75 -17.19 4.42 16.61
N SER A 76 -17.46 5.49 15.85
CA SER A 76 -18.19 6.65 16.36
C SER A 76 -19.61 6.29 16.82
N CYS A 77 -20.29 5.39 16.10
CA CYS A 77 -21.59 4.85 16.53
C CYS A 77 -21.45 4.10 17.87
N ILE A 78 -20.48 3.18 18.00
CA ILE A 78 -20.23 2.39 19.21
C ILE A 78 -19.96 3.29 20.42
N GLN A 79 -19.23 4.39 20.23
CA GLN A 79 -18.92 5.33 21.31
C GLN A 79 -20.08 6.26 21.70
N ASN A 80 -21.01 6.57 20.79
CA ASN A 80 -22.06 7.58 21.02
C ASN A 80 -23.46 6.99 21.26
N VAL A 81 -23.80 5.84 20.68
CA VAL A 81 -25.10 5.19 20.88
C VAL A 81 -25.37 4.80 22.34
N PRO A 82 -24.40 4.36 23.16
CA PRO A 82 -24.63 4.09 24.58
C PRO A 82 -25.00 5.32 25.41
N ALA A 83 -24.83 6.55 24.88
CA ALA A 83 -25.28 7.78 25.53
C ALA A 83 -26.69 8.22 25.09
N ALA A 84 -27.28 7.58 24.07
CA ALA A 84 -28.54 8.01 23.47
C ALA A 84 -29.74 7.29 24.13
N PRO A 85 -30.64 8.00 24.86
CA PRO A 85 -31.65 7.36 25.72
C PRO A 85 -32.64 6.44 25.00
N LYS A 86 -32.80 6.59 23.67
CA LYS A 86 -33.55 5.66 22.82
C LYS A 86 -32.96 4.24 22.88
N TRP A 87 -31.63 4.10 22.84
CA TRP A 87 -30.94 2.81 22.86
C TRP A 87 -31.24 2.04 24.15
N GLN A 88 -31.15 2.69 25.32
CA GLN A 88 -31.53 2.07 26.59
C GLN A 88 -33.00 1.66 26.61
N ALA A 89 -33.91 2.48 26.07
CA ALA A 89 -35.32 2.14 25.99
C ALA A 89 -35.57 0.92 25.07
N ASP A 90 -34.93 0.87 23.90
CA ASP A 90 -35.03 -0.22 22.94
C ASP A 90 -34.49 -1.55 23.50
N LEU A 91 -33.40 -1.50 24.27
CA LEU A 91 -32.86 -2.67 24.99
C LEU A 91 -33.79 -3.11 26.14
N GLN A 92 -34.24 -2.17 26.98
CA GLN A 92 -35.12 -2.46 28.13
C GLN A 92 -36.45 -3.07 27.71
N GLN A 93 -37.07 -2.57 26.63
CA GLN A 93 -38.30 -3.13 26.05
C GLN A 93 -38.14 -4.60 25.63
N ARG A 94 -36.91 -5.05 25.37
CA ARG A 94 -36.55 -6.41 24.95
C ARG A 94 -35.98 -7.27 26.08
N GLY A 95 -35.86 -6.71 27.29
CA GLY A 95 -35.18 -7.38 28.41
C GLY A 95 -33.67 -7.57 28.20
N LEU A 96 -33.05 -6.81 27.28
CA LEU A 96 -31.62 -6.86 26.98
C LEU A 96 -30.85 -5.84 27.83
N GLN A 97 -29.59 -6.13 28.13
CA GLN A 97 -28.64 -5.19 28.72
C GLN A 97 -27.29 -5.35 28.02
N ASP A 98 -26.65 -4.24 27.69
CA ASP A 98 -25.39 -4.19 26.95
C ASP A 98 -24.23 -3.88 27.91
N SER A 99 -23.89 -4.85 28.75
CA SER A 99 -22.91 -4.70 29.84
C SER A 99 -21.46 -4.67 29.37
N ASP A 100 -21.18 -5.25 28.20
CA ASP A 100 -19.84 -5.41 27.60
C ASP A 100 -19.65 -4.56 26.33
N GLY A 101 -20.69 -3.85 25.88
CA GLY A 101 -20.68 -3.05 24.64
C GLY A 101 -20.82 -3.90 23.36
N ARG A 102 -21.15 -5.19 23.49
CA ARG A 102 -21.29 -6.09 22.35
C ARG A 102 -22.58 -5.86 21.57
N LEU A 103 -23.70 -5.57 22.23
CA LEU A 103 -24.98 -5.35 21.53
C LEU A 103 -24.92 -4.06 20.72
N VAL A 104 -24.30 -3.00 21.23
CA VAL A 104 -24.10 -1.76 20.47
C VAL A 104 -23.14 -1.97 19.29
N ALA A 105 -22.11 -2.81 19.43
CA ALA A 105 -21.24 -3.18 18.33
C ALA A 105 -21.99 -3.94 17.22
N GLU A 106 -22.78 -4.97 17.58
CA GLU A 106 -23.60 -5.73 16.64
C GLU A 106 -24.66 -4.83 15.94
N TYR A 107 -25.32 -3.94 16.71
CA TYR A 107 -26.25 -2.93 16.18
C TYR A 107 -25.57 -1.94 15.21
N CYS A 108 -24.46 -1.32 15.62
CA CYS A 108 -23.76 -0.32 14.80
C CYS A 108 -23.18 -0.94 13.52
N VAL A 109 -22.66 -2.18 13.57
CA VAL A 109 -22.25 -2.91 12.37
C VAL A 109 -23.46 -3.16 11.46
N CYS A 110 -24.58 -3.63 12.00
CA CYS A 110 -25.80 -3.88 11.23
C CYS A 110 -26.33 -2.60 10.55
N VAL A 111 -26.46 -1.49 11.29
CA VAL A 111 -27.03 -0.23 10.78
C VAL A 111 -26.13 0.41 9.73
N TRP A 112 -24.81 0.45 9.94
CA TRP A 112 -23.92 1.29 9.15
C TRP A 112 -23.11 0.56 8.07
N LYS A 113 -22.68 -0.69 8.28
CA LYS A 113 -21.70 -1.35 7.39
C LYS A 113 -22.19 -1.45 5.95
N GLU A 114 -23.36 -2.04 5.75
CA GLU A 114 -23.91 -2.30 4.42
C GLU A 114 -24.19 -1.01 3.60
N PRO A 115 -24.91 0.02 4.10
CA PRO A 115 -25.24 1.19 3.29
C PRO A 115 -24.00 2.06 3.04
N LEU A 116 -23.06 2.13 3.99
CA LEU A 116 -21.77 2.77 3.72
C LEU A 116 -20.92 1.99 2.71
N GLN A 117 -21.00 0.65 2.67
CA GLN A 117 -20.36 -0.15 1.62
C GLN A 117 -20.97 0.10 0.23
N ARG A 118 -22.27 0.44 0.12
CA ARG A 118 -22.90 0.85 -1.15
C ARG A 118 -22.42 2.22 -1.65
N LEU A 119 -21.92 3.09 -0.77
CA LEU A 119 -21.38 4.40 -1.14
C LEU A 119 -19.98 4.29 -1.78
N GLY A 120 -19.69 5.23 -2.68
CA GLY A 120 -18.36 5.42 -3.25
C GLY A 120 -17.38 6.07 -2.28
N VAL A 121 -16.07 5.87 -2.47
CA VAL A 121 -15.01 6.38 -1.57
C VAL A 121 -15.14 7.89 -1.31
N LYS A 122 -15.40 8.68 -2.36
CA LYS A 122 -15.61 10.14 -2.25
C LYS A 122 -16.84 10.49 -1.40
N GLN A 123 -17.94 9.75 -1.55
CA GLN A 123 -19.18 9.97 -0.79
C GLN A 123 -18.98 9.68 0.70
N ILE A 124 -18.24 8.62 1.05
CA ILE A 124 -17.90 8.28 2.44
C ILE A 124 -16.98 9.35 3.06
N GLN A 125 -16.00 9.86 2.31
CA GLN A 125 -15.14 10.96 2.76
C GLN A 125 -15.91 12.27 2.99
N SER A 126 -16.94 12.54 2.19
CA SER A 126 -17.86 13.67 2.42
C SER A 126 -18.92 13.39 3.49
N PHE A 127 -19.20 12.12 3.82
CA PHE A 127 -20.33 11.72 4.67
C PHE A 127 -20.29 12.38 6.05
N ALA A 128 -19.10 12.47 6.66
CA ALA A 128 -18.90 13.16 7.94
C ALA A 128 -18.98 14.70 7.85
N LYS A 129 -18.92 15.28 6.64
CA LYS A 129 -18.83 16.73 6.38
C LYS A 129 -20.15 17.36 5.93
N ILE A 130 -21.02 16.59 5.25
CA ILE A 130 -22.34 17.02 4.78
C ILE A 130 -23.38 17.07 5.92
N SER A 131 -24.53 17.69 5.66
CA SER A 131 -25.63 17.81 6.62
C SER A 131 -26.31 16.46 6.93
N SER A 132 -27.01 16.36 8.07
CA SER A 132 -27.70 15.12 8.48
C SER A 132 -28.78 14.68 7.49
N GLU A 133 -29.49 15.61 6.85
CA GLU A 133 -30.49 15.32 5.82
C GLU A 133 -29.85 14.74 4.55
N GLU A 134 -28.72 15.30 4.11
CA GLU A 134 -27.96 14.77 2.97
C GLU A 134 -27.35 13.39 3.28
N ARG A 135 -26.90 13.15 4.52
CA ARG A 135 -26.48 11.81 4.97
C ARG A 135 -27.63 10.81 4.82
N LEU A 136 -28.80 11.12 5.36
CA LEU A 136 -29.98 10.26 5.24
C LEU A 136 -30.36 10.02 3.78
N LYS A 137 -30.33 11.06 2.94
CA LYS A 137 -30.57 10.94 1.49
C LYS A 137 -29.59 10.00 0.80
N LEU A 138 -28.30 10.03 1.15
CA LEU A 138 -27.30 9.07 0.64
C LEU A 138 -27.52 7.63 1.13
N LEU A 139 -28.09 7.44 2.32
CA LEU A 139 -28.41 6.11 2.87
C LEU A 139 -29.72 5.50 2.33
N GLY A 140 -30.48 6.23 1.50
CA GLY A 140 -31.78 5.80 0.95
C GLY A 140 -33.00 6.51 1.53
N GLY A 141 -32.82 7.55 2.35
CA GLY A 141 -33.88 8.33 2.99
C GLY A 141 -34.14 7.94 4.45
N ALA A 142 -34.97 8.73 5.13
CA ALA A 142 -35.31 8.53 6.54
C ALA A 142 -36.06 7.21 6.77
N ASP A 143 -36.99 6.85 5.89
CA ASP A 143 -37.76 5.60 6.00
C ASP A 143 -36.87 4.36 5.87
N ALA A 144 -35.94 4.36 4.91
CA ALA A 144 -34.98 3.28 4.73
C ALA A 144 -34.03 3.16 5.93
N PHE A 145 -33.61 4.27 6.53
CA PHE A 145 -32.83 4.27 7.76
C PHE A 145 -33.64 3.72 8.95
N THR A 146 -34.89 4.15 9.11
CA THR A 146 -35.78 3.73 10.22
C THR A 146 -36.15 2.25 10.12
N ALA A 147 -36.44 1.74 8.92
CA ALA A 147 -36.70 0.32 8.70
C ALA A 147 -35.46 -0.54 9.04
N ARG A 148 -34.25 -0.07 8.70
CA ARG A 148 -32.99 -0.74 9.06
C ARG A 148 -32.69 -0.66 10.56
N ASP A 149 -32.92 0.48 11.20
CA ASP A 149 -32.79 0.66 12.65
C ASP A 149 -33.67 -0.35 13.40
N GLN A 150 -34.96 -0.41 13.07
CA GLN A 150 -35.90 -1.40 13.61
C GLN A 150 -35.45 -2.85 13.33
N GLN A 151 -35.01 -3.16 12.11
CA GLN A 151 -34.51 -4.49 11.76
C GLN A 151 -33.26 -4.87 12.56
N CYS A 152 -32.31 -3.95 12.74
CA CYS A 152 -31.07 -4.21 13.46
C CYS A 152 -31.33 -4.40 14.96
N VAL A 153 -32.13 -3.53 15.57
CA VAL A 153 -32.59 -3.68 16.96
C VAL A 153 -33.40 -4.98 17.14
N ALA A 154 -34.19 -5.40 16.14
CA ALA A 154 -34.93 -6.65 16.19
C ALA A 154 -34.07 -7.92 16.06
N ASN A 155 -32.88 -7.82 15.47
CA ASN A 155 -31.95 -8.94 15.33
C ASN A 155 -30.98 -9.10 16.52
N LEU A 156 -30.98 -8.16 17.48
CA LEU A 156 -30.20 -8.29 18.71
C LEU A 156 -30.69 -9.50 19.52
N LYS A 157 -29.75 -10.35 19.92
CA LYS A 157 -30.00 -11.52 20.76
C LYS A 157 -29.09 -11.48 21.97
N ASN A 158 -29.64 -11.77 23.14
CA ASN A 158 -28.85 -12.08 24.32
C ASN A 158 -28.07 -13.38 24.02
N ASN A 159 -26.74 -13.36 24.13
CA ASN A 159 -25.86 -14.44 23.64
C ASN A 159 -24.61 -14.58 24.50
#